data_AF-A0A9W4UYA8-F1
#
_entry.id   AF-A0A9W4UYA8-F1
#
_cell.length_a   1.000
_cell.length_b   1.000
_cell.length_c   1.000
_cell.angle_alpha   90.00
_cell.angle_beta   90.00
_cell.angle_gamma   90.00
#
_symmetry.space_group_name_H-M   'P 1'
#
loop_
_entity.id
_entity.type
_entity.pdbx_description
1 polymer ?
#
loop_
_entity_poly.entity_id
_entity_poly.type
_entity_poly.pdbx_seq_one_letter_code
_entity_poly.pdbx_strand_id
1 'polypeptide(L)'
;MGYLRNHLATVSTGAFAAVLTALWPPFVEMAPQLDPIFLMAVPITWFMALTCWLAQKSTDYVHGGGHAGDHGEDHEADHGGDHGEGGPGPDLGRIKSDLSAELDEIREASRLKDGEIERLKKEISNLQTMVQIESLKAELADLKALASRG
;
A
#
# COMPACT_ATOMS: atom_id res chain seq x y z
N MET A 1 -25.83 -3.28 1.21
CA MET A 1 -25.63 -4.41 0.27
C MET A 1 -24.20 -4.94 0.39
N GLY A 2 -24.01 -6.27 0.32
CA GLY A 2 -22.91 -7.01 0.94
C GLY A 2 -21.49 -6.48 0.70
N TYR A 3 -20.76 -6.26 1.79
CA TYR A 3 -19.33 -5.92 1.87
C TYR A 3 -18.42 -6.84 1.02
N LEU A 4 -18.90 -8.05 0.70
CA LEU A 4 -18.24 -9.05 -0.13
C LEU A 4 -18.38 -8.82 -1.64
N ARG A 5 -19.40 -8.09 -2.12
CA ARG A 5 -19.62 -7.86 -3.56
C ARG A 5 -18.67 -6.82 -4.14
N ASN A 6 -18.26 -5.80 -3.38
CA ASN A 6 -17.37 -4.75 -3.88
C ASN A 6 -15.88 -5.16 -3.89
N HIS A 7 -15.51 -6.17 -3.10
CA HIS A 7 -14.13 -6.66 -3.00
C HIS A 7 -13.83 -7.94 -3.79
N LEU A 8 -14.84 -8.52 -4.47
CA LEU A 8 -14.71 -9.83 -5.12
C LEU A 8 -13.61 -9.86 -6.18
N ALA A 9 -13.41 -8.76 -6.92
CA ALA A 9 -12.38 -8.66 -7.97
C ALA A 9 -10.95 -8.60 -7.38
N THR A 10 -10.77 -8.02 -6.20
CA THR A 10 -9.45 -7.99 -5.55
C THR A 10 -9.17 -9.31 -4.86
N VAL A 11 -10.19 -9.91 -4.24
CA VAL A 11 -10.08 -11.23 -3.61
C VAL A 11 -9.76 -12.30 -4.67
N SER A 12 -10.42 -12.27 -5.83
CA SER A 12 -10.14 -13.23 -6.91
C SER A 12 -8.74 -13.04 -7.52
N THR A 13 -8.33 -11.79 -7.77
CA THR A 13 -7.01 -11.47 -8.32
C THR A 13 -5.88 -11.78 -7.33
N GLY A 14 -6.09 -11.49 -6.04
CA GLY A 14 -5.16 -11.84 -4.96
C GLY A 14 -5.06 -13.36 -4.74
N ALA A 15 -6.19 -14.07 -4.77
CA ALA A 15 -6.20 -15.53 -4.69
C ALA A 15 -5.46 -16.16 -5.88
N PHE A 16 -5.66 -15.63 -7.09
CA PHE A 16 -4.92 -16.07 -8.27
C PHE A 16 -3.41 -15.83 -8.14
N ALA A 17 -2.98 -14.64 -7.67
CA ALA A 17 -1.58 -14.34 -7.42
C ALA A 17 -0.96 -15.26 -6.35
N ALA A 18 -1.72 -15.58 -5.29
CA ALA A 18 -1.28 -16.51 -4.25
C ALA A 18 -1.10 -17.94 -4.79
N VAL A 19 -2.03 -18.42 -5.63
CA VAL A 19 -1.92 -19.73 -6.29
C VAL A 19 -0.68 -19.76 -7.21
N LEU A 20 -0.47 -18.71 -8.01
CA LEU A 20 0.70 -18.60 -8.89
C LEU A 20 2.02 -18.60 -8.11
N THR A 21 2.05 -17.93 -6.96
CA THR A 21 3.23 -17.90 -6.07
C THR A 21 3.46 -19.25 -5.41
N ALA A 22 2.40 -19.93 -4.95
CA ALA A 22 2.49 -21.26 -4.33
C ALA A 22 2.88 -22.34 -5.34
N LEU A 23 2.54 -22.16 -6.61
CA LEU A 23 2.88 -23.06 -7.71
C LEU A 23 4.32 -22.87 -8.22
N TRP A 24 5.01 -21.81 -7.78
CA TRP A 24 6.37 -21.48 -8.23
C TRP A 24 7.43 -22.53 -7.82
N PRO A 25 7.55 -22.98 -6.55
CA PRO A 25 8.55 -23.96 -6.14
C PRO A 25 8.51 -25.28 -6.93
N PRO A 26 7.36 -25.97 -7.11
CA PRO A 26 7.33 -27.24 -7.83
C PRO A 26 7.60 -27.08 -9.34
N PHE A 27 7.30 -25.93 -9.93
CA PHE A 27 7.58 -25.67 -11.35
C PHE A 27 9.07 -25.39 -11.63
N VAL A 28 9.76 -24.71 -10.71
CA VAL A 28 11.21 -24.46 -10.82
C VAL A 28 12.01 -25.74 -10.69
N GLU A 29 11.58 -26.66 -9.81
CA GLU A 29 12.22 -27.97 -9.65
C GLU A 29 12.05 -28.86 -10.89
N MET A 30 10.91 -28.77 -11.59
CA MET A 30 10.64 -29.61 -12.76
C MET A 30 11.17 -29.01 -14.09
N ALA A 31 11.21 -27.69 -14.21
CA ALA A 31 11.64 -26.99 -15.42
C ALA A 31 12.29 -25.62 -15.08
N PRO A 32 13.62 -25.59 -14.84
CA PRO A 32 14.33 -24.38 -14.44
C PRO A 32 14.31 -23.26 -15.50
N GLN A 33 13.95 -23.57 -16.75
CA GLN A 33 13.78 -22.58 -17.81
C GLN A 33 12.58 -21.65 -17.59
N LEU A 34 11.60 -22.05 -16.78
CA LEU A 34 10.42 -21.24 -16.44
C LEU A 34 10.68 -20.26 -15.29
N ASP A 35 11.76 -20.45 -14.53
CA ASP A 35 12.11 -19.59 -13.39
C ASP A 35 12.15 -18.08 -13.72
N PRO A 36 12.79 -17.61 -14.83
CA PRO A 36 12.75 -16.20 -15.20
C PRO A 36 11.34 -15.68 -15.53
N ILE A 37 10.44 -16.55 -15.99
CA ILE A 37 9.04 -16.19 -16.28
C ILE A 37 8.28 -15.97 -14.97
N PHE A 38 8.43 -16.86 -13.99
CA PHE A 38 7.82 -16.71 -12.66
C PHE A 38 8.38 -15.50 -11.91
N LEU A 39 9.70 -15.25 -12.00
CA LEU A 39 10.35 -14.10 -11.38
C LEU A 39 9.76 -12.75 -11.83
N MET A 40 9.28 -12.65 -13.08
CA MET A 40 8.59 -11.45 -13.57
C MET A 40 7.08 -11.51 -13.39
N ALA A 41 6.45 -12.69 -13.57
CA ALA A 41 5.00 -12.84 -13.50
C ALA A 41 4.43 -12.68 -12.07
N VAL A 42 5.14 -13.18 -11.05
CA VAL A 42 4.72 -13.05 -9.64
C VAL A 42 4.62 -11.58 -9.21
N PRO A 43 5.64 -10.73 -9.38
CA PRO A 43 5.51 -9.32 -9.00
C PRO A 43 4.49 -8.56 -9.85
N ILE A 44 4.34 -8.87 -11.15
CA ILE A 44 3.32 -8.22 -12.01
C ILE A 44 1.90 -8.56 -11.53
N THR A 45 1.62 -9.82 -11.17
CA THR A 45 0.29 -10.24 -10.69
C THR A 45 -0.04 -9.67 -9.31
N TRP A 46 0.95 -9.57 -8.42
CA TRP A 46 0.81 -8.87 -7.14
C TRP A 46 0.59 -7.36 -7.32
N PHE A 47 1.28 -6.74 -8.27
CA PHE A 47 1.06 -5.34 -8.63
C PHE A 47 -0.38 -5.13 -9.13
N MET A 48 -0.86 -5.97 -10.04
CA MET A 48 -2.25 -5.90 -10.52
C MET A 48 -3.26 -6.09 -9.38
N ALA A 49 -3.05 -7.04 -8.48
CA ALA A 49 -3.89 -7.23 -7.30
C ALA A 49 -3.95 -5.97 -6.42
N LEU A 50 -2.81 -5.29 -6.22
CA LEU A 50 -2.73 -4.03 -5.48
C LEU A 50 -3.44 -2.89 -6.22
N THR A 51 -3.31 -2.80 -7.54
CA THR A 51 -4.04 -1.80 -8.32
C THR A 51 -5.56 -2.01 -8.28
N CYS A 52 -6.04 -3.27 -8.33
CA CYS A 52 -7.45 -3.60 -8.12
C CYS A 52 -7.93 -3.21 -6.72
N TRP A 53 -7.10 -3.39 -5.71
CA TRP A 53 -7.40 -2.96 -4.33
C TRP A 53 -7.51 -1.44 -4.21
N LEU A 54 -6.56 -0.69 -4.81
CA LEU A 54 -6.58 0.77 -4.82
C LEU A 54 -7.79 1.32 -5.59
N ALA A 55 -8.17 0.72 -6.70
CA ALA A 55 -9.33 1.12 -7.50
C ALA A 55 -10.65 0.97 -6.72
N GLN A 56 -10.80 -0.12 -5.96
CA GLN A 56 -11.96 -0.31 -5.08
C GLN A 56 -11.99 0.71 -3.96
N LYS A 57 -10.84 0.90 -3.29
CA LYS A 57 -10.70 1.90 -2.22
C LYS A 57 -11.06 3.31 -2.71
N SER A 58 -10.61 3.70 -3.90
CA SER A 58 -10.96 4.99 -4.52
C SER A 58 -12.46 5.12 -4.80
N THR A 59 -13.11 4.05 -5.27
CA THR A 59 -14.55 4.06 -5.54
C THR A 59 -15.36 4.19 -4.24
N ASP A 60 -14.91 3.52 -3.17
CA ASP A 60 -15.51 3.62 -1.83
C ASP A 60 -15.37 5.03 -1.23
N TYR A 61 -14.25 5.73 -1.49
CA TYR A 61 -14.08 7.14 -1.06
C TYR A 61 -15.02 8.09 -1.81
N VAL A 62 -15.19 7.90 -3.12
CA VAL A 62 -16.05 8.76 -3.95
C VAL A 62 -17.55 8.52 -3.70
N HIS A 63 -17.96 7.27 -3.41
CA HIS A 63 -19.36 6.93 -3.14
C HIS A 63 -19.74 6.95 -1.65
N GLY A 64 -18.76 6.99 -0.73
CA GLY A 64 -19.01 7.07 0.72
C GLY A 64 -19.30 8.48 1.24
N GLY A 65 -18.97 9.52 0.46
CA GLY A 65 -19.27 10.93 0.79
C GLY A 65 -20.64 11.42 0.27
N GLY A 66 -21.30 10.63 -0.58
CA GLY A 66 -22.60 10.97 -1.17
C GLY A 66 -23.69 10.02 -0.68
N HIS A 67 -24.57 10.52 0.18
CA HIS A 67 -25.82 9.88 0.60
C HIS A 67 -25.70 8.61 1.47
N ALA A 68 -25.66 8.83 2.79
CA ALA A 68 -26.51 8.07 3.70
C ALA A 68 -27.99 8.42 3.41
N GLY A 69 -28.49 7.92 2.28
CA GLY A 69 -29.91 7.89 1.94
C GLY A 69 -30.38 6.45 2.13
N ASP A 70 -30.81 6.15 3.35
CA ASP A 70 -31.64 5.00 3.65
C ASP A 70 -32.90 5.08 2.76
N HIS A 71 -32.99 4.20 1.78
CA HIS A 71 -34.26 3.67 1.28
C HIS A 71 -33.94 2.30 0.71
N GLY A 72 -34.21 1.27 1.51
CA GLY A 72 -34.35 -0.08 1.01
C GLY A 72 -35.47 -0.12 -0.02
N GLU A 73 -35.22 -0.78 -1.13
CA GLU A 73 -36.24 -1.43 -1.93
C GLU A 73 -35.55 -2.54 -2.71
N ASP A 74 -35.84 -3.76 -2.27
CA ASP A 74 -35.62 -4.98 -3.04
C ASP A 74 -36.46 -4.85 -4.30
N HIS A 75 -35.85 -4.89 -5.49
CA HIS A 75 -36.53 -5.38 -6.69
C HIS A 75 -35.51 -5.74 -7.78
N GLU A 76 -35.59 -7.01 -8.18
CA GLU A 76 -35.46 -7.55 -9.53
C GLU A 76 -34.77 -6.67 -10.59
N ALA A 77 -33.61 -7.14 -11.06
CA ALA A 77 -33.02 -6.67 -12.30
C ALA A 77 -33.80 -7.29 -13.48
N ASP A 78 -34.76 -6.53 -14.00
CA ASP A 78 -35.27 -6.68 -15.35
C ASP A 78 -35.13 -5.34 -16.10
N HIS A 79 -34.67 -5.47 -17.34
CA HIS A 79 -34.66 -4.47 -18.42
C HIS A 79 -33.82 -3.18 -18.30
N GLY A 80 -33.15 -2.87 -19.43
CA GLY A 80 -32.25 -1.74 -19.62
C GLY A 80 -32.89 -0.45 -20.17
N GLY A 81 -32.04 0.45 -20.65
CA GLY A 81 -32.36 1.75 -21.25
C GLY A 81 -31.66 2.88 -20.48
N ASP A 82 -30.62 3.52 -21.01
CA ASP A 82 -30.61 4.58 -22.04
C ASP A 82 -30.66 6.00 -21.45
N HIS A 83 -29.67 6.80 -21.85
CA HIS A 83 -29.59 8.27 -21.94
C HIS A 83 -29.75 9.18 -20.70
N GLY A 84 -28.85 10.19 -20.61
CA GLY A 84 -29.06 11.37 -19.77
C GLY A 84 -27.85 12.31 -19.63
N GLU A 85 -27.52 13.05 -20.68
CA GLU A 85 -26.63 14.22 -20.67
C GLU A 85 -27.25 15.37 -19.82
N GLY A 86 -26.49 16.05 -18.95
CA GLY A 86 -27.02 17.16 -18.15
C GLY A 86 -26.03 17.99 -17.30
N GLY A 87 -25.42 19.03 -17.91
CA GLY A 87 -25.15 20.37 -17.34
C GLY A 87 -24.14 20.59 -16.17
N PRO A 88 -23.34 21.69 -16.18
CA PRO A 88 -22.42 22.01 -15.08
C PRO A 88 -23.18 22.73 -13.94
N GLY A 89 -23.61 21.96 -12.94
CA GLY A 89 -24.31 22.45 -11.75
C GLY A 89 -23.41 22.64 -10.52
N PRO A 90 -23.98 23.03 -9.36
CA PRO A 90 -23.31 23.44 -8.09
C PRO A 90 -22.32 22.44 -7.47
N ASP A 91 -22.11 21.29 -8.09
CA ASP A 91 -21.15 20.28 -7.69
C ASP A 91 -19.71 20.74 -7.83
N LEU A 92 -19.36 21.59 -8.80
CA LEU A 92 -17.96 22.04 -8.98
C LEU A 92 -17.44 22.84 -7.78
N GLY A 93 -18.30 23.62 -7.12
CA GLY A 93 -17.94 24.39 -5.93
C GLY A 93 -17.71 23.50 -4.71
N ARG A 94 -18.50 22.42 -4.57
CA ARG A 94 -18.36 21.42 -3.51
C ARG A 94 -17.14 20.54 -3.72
N ILE A 95 -16.93 20.08 -4.95
CA ILE A 95 -15.72 19.35 -5.35
C ILE A 95 -14.48 20.20 -5.04
N LYS A 96 -14.51 21.50 -5.30
CA LYS A 96 -13.38 22.40 -4.97
C LYS A 96 -13.14 22.54 -3.47
N SER A 97 -14.19 22.63 -2.64
CA SER A 97 -14.01 22.69 -1.18
C SER A 97 -13.50 21.37 -0.60
N ASP A 98 -13.98 20.25 -1.13
CA ASP A 98 -13.59 18.91 -0.67
C ASP A 98 -12.14 18.61 -1.05
N LEU A 99 -11.74 18.93 -2.29
CA LEU A 99 -10.34 18.86 -2.70
C LEU A 99 -9.44 19.77 -1.86
N SER A 100 -9.92 20.96 -1.47
CA SER A 100 -9.15 21.87 -0.61
C SER A 100 -8.94 21.30 0.79
N ALA A 101 -9.96 20.63 1.34
CA ALA A 101 -9.88 20.00 2.66
C ALA A 101 -8.94 18.78 2.65
N GLU A 102 -9.02 17.93 1.61
CA GLU A 102 -8.09 16.81 1.44
C GLU A 102 -6.64 17.28 1.25
N LEU A 103 -6.43 18.39 0.53
CA LEU A 103 -5.08 18.95 0.36
C LEU A 103 -4.46 19.40 1.68
N ASP A 104 -5.27 20.02 2.55
CA ASP A 104 -4.84 20.45 3.88
C ASP A 104 -4.57 19.25 4.80
N GLU A 105 -5.39 18.19 4.74
CA GLU A 105 -5.14 16.95 5.50
C GLU A 105 -3.85 16.24 5.05
N ILE A 106 -3.63 16.10 3.74
CA ILE A 106 -2.41 15.51 3.19
C ILE A 106 -1.18 16.34 3.59
N ARG A 107 -1.31 17.67 3.56
CA ARG A 107 -0.23 18.57 3.97
C ARG A 107 0.13 18.40 5.44
N GLU A 108 -0.86 18.32 6.33
CA GLU A 108 -0.62 18.12 7.77
C GLU A 108 -0.07 16.70 8.06
N ALA A 109 -0.55 15.67 7.36
CA ALA A 109 0.00 14.32 7.45
C ALA A 109 1.47 14.26 6.99
N SER A 110 1.83 15.01 5.94
CA SER A 110 3.23 15.14 5.49
C SER A 110 4.09 15.80 6.57
N ARG A 111 3.61 16.88 7.19
CA ARG A 111 4.36 17.58 8.26
C ARG A 111 4.59 16.69 9.47
N LEU A 112 3.60 15.86 9.84
CA LEU A 112 3.75 14.91 10.93
C LEU A 112 4.81 13.85 10.60
N LYS A 113 4.79 13.31 9.39
CA LYS A 113 5.78 12.33 8.90
C LYS A 113 7.19 12.91 8.81
N ASP A 114 7.35 14.17 8.41
CA ASP A 114 8.64 14.86 8.41
C ASP A 114 9.22 14.94 9.84
N GLY A 115 8.39 15.14 10.85
CA GLY A 115 8.79 15.10 12.26
C GLY A 115 9.22 13.71 12.74
N GLU A 116 8.54 12.65 12.30
CA GLU A 116 8.95 11.27 12.59
C GLU A 116 10.29 10.91 11.92
N ILE A 117 10.51 11.36 10.68
CA ILE A 117 11.77 11.17 9.96
C ILE A 117 12.93 11.84 10.71
N GLU A 118 12.75 13.06 11.22
CA GLU A 118 13.79 13.76 11.97
C GLU A 118 14.11 13.06 13.31
N ARG A 119 13.08 12.57 14.00
CA ARG A 119 13.25 11.78 15.23
C ARG A 119 14.02 10.48 14.97
N LEU A 120 13.63 9.72 13.94
CA LEU A 120 14.29 8.47 13.58
C LEU A 120 15.74 8.70 13.13
N LYS A 121 16.00 9.76 12.38
CA LYS A 121 17.37 10.15 12.00
C LYS A 121 18.25 10.43 13.21
N LYS A 122 17.70 11.09 14.24
CA LYS A 122 18.40 11.34 15.50
C LYS A 122 18.69 10.04 16.26
N GLU A 123 17.75 9.11 16.28
CA GLU A 123 17.92 7.80 16.92
C GLU A 123 18.99 6.95 16.22
N ILE A 124 18.97 6.90 14.89
CA ILE A 124 20.00 6.21 14.09
C ILE A 124 21.38 6.81 14.36
N SER A 125 21.49 8.14 14.39
CA SER A 125 22.76 8.81 14.69
C SER A 125 23.30 8.48 16.07
N ASN A 126 22.43 8.36 17.08
CA ASN A 126 22.81 8.02 18.44
C ASN A 126 23.20 6.54 18.59
N LEU A 127 22.51 5.64 17.89
CA LEU A 127 22.88 4.22 17.86
C LEU A 127 24.23 4.02 17.16
N GLN A 128 24.46 4.72 16.04
CA GLN A 128 25.73 4.63 15.31
C GLN A 128 26.92 5.11 16.16
N THR A 129 26.76 6.20 16.93
CA THR A 129 27.82 6.68 17.83
C THR A 129 28.10 5.69 18.97
N MET A 130 27.07 5.05 19.51
CA MET A 130 27.23 4.00 20.52
C MET A 130 28.05 2.81 19.99
N VAL A 131 27.72 2.31 18.80
CA VAL A 131 28.44 1.20 18.16
C VAL A 131 29.91 1.56 17.90
N GLN A 132 30.20 2.80 17.48
CA GLN A 132 31.57 3.26 17.29
C GLN A 132 32.38 3.31 18.61
N ILE A 133 31.73 3.66 19.72
CA ILE A 133 32.39 3.64 21.04
C ILE A 133 32.69 2.21 21.46
N GLU A 134 31.79 1.26 21.21
CA GLU A 134 32.01 -0.15 21.50
C GLU A 134 33.16 -0.73 20.68
N SER A 135 33.24 -0.40 19.39
CA SER A 135 34.35 -0.85 18.52
C SER A 135 35.68 -0.26 18.96
N LEU A 136 35.75 1.05 19.24
CA LEU A 136 36.96 1.70 19.76
C LEU A 136 37.40 1.11 21.10
N LYS A 137 36.46 0.77 21.97
CA LYS A 137 36.75 0.13 23.26
C LYS A 137 37.31 -1.29 23.08
N ALA A 138 36.81 -2.04 22.10
CA ALA A 138 37.33 -3.36 21.76
C ALA A 138 38.76 -3.27 21.18
N GLU A 139 39.00 -2.35 20.26
CA GLU A 139 40.34 -2.10 19.69
C GLU A 139 41.35 -1.67 20.77
N LEU A 140 40.95 -0.81 21.70
CA LEU A 140 41.81 -0.36 22.80
C LEU A 140 42.12 -1.50 23.79
N ALA A 141 41.16 -2.37 24.06
CA ALA A 141 41.38 -3.57 24.88
C ALA A 141 42.37 -4.55 24.22
N ASP A 142 42.26 -4.74 22.90
CA ASP A 142 43.16 -5.59 22.12
C ASP A 142 44.59 -5.01 22.07
N LEU A 143 44.73 -3.71 21.77
CA LEU A 143 46.00 -3.00 21.82
C LEU A 143 46.67 -3.09 23.19
N LYS A 144 45.90 -2.97 24.28
CA LYS A 144 46.43 -3.10 25.64
C LYS A 144 46.89 -4.53 25.95
N ALA A 145 46.15 -5.54 25.48
CA ALA A 145 46.55 -6.93 25.64
C ALA A 145 47.87 -7.22 24.91
N LEU A 146 48.02 -6.73 23.67
CA LEU A 146 49.25 -6.84 22.89
C LEU A 146 50.43 -6.10 23.56
N ALA A 147 50.21 -4.89 24.06
CA ALA A 147 51.24 -4.11 24.75
C ALA A 147 51.69 -4.74 26.08
N SER A 148 50.81 -5.47 26.77
CA SER A 148 51.14 -6.17 28.03
C SER A 148 51.87 -7.50 27.83
N ARG A 149 51.96 -7.98 26.58
CA ARG A 149 52.52 -9.28 26.20
C ARG A 149 53.88 -9.17 25.50
N GLY A 150 54.37 -7.95 25.25
CA GLY A 150 55.76 -7.64 24.89
C GLY A 150 56.54 -7.15 26.10
#